data_AF-A0AAD6FCG9-F1
#
_entry.id   AF-A0AAD6FCG9-F1
#
_cell.length_a   1.000
_cell.length_b   1.000
_cell.length_c   1.000
_cell.angle_alpha   90.00
_cell.angle_beta   90.00
_cell.angle_gamma   90.00
#
_symmetry.space_group_name_H-M   'P 1'
#
loop_
_entity.id
_entity.type
_entity.pdbx_description
1 polymer ?
#
loop_
_entity_poly.entity_id
_entity_poly.type
_entity_poly.pdbx_seq_one_letter_code
_entity_poly.pdbx_strand_id
1 'polypeptide(L)' 'MSSRHPITALSRLKMEEYQKAITVLQNIVHLFHGIKIGQEGGWKPVQTGVIMATTSILAIQEEMLIQGH' A
#
# COMPACT_ATOMS: atom_id res chain seq x y z
N MET A 1 -17.75 19.00 -6.68
CA MET A 1 -17.13 17.79 -6.08
C MET A 1 -15.66 17.79 -6.47
N SER A 2 -14.81 17.91 -5.44
CA SER A 2 -13.35 18.04 -5.37
C SER A 2 -12.56 18.21 -6.67
N SER A 3 -11.94 19.39 -6.80
CA SER A 3 -10.73 19.60 -7.59
C SER A 3 -9.75 18.46 -7.29
N ARG A 4 -9.59 17.53 -8.23
CA ARG A 4 -8.47 16.60 -8.27
C ARG A 4 -7.24 17.42 -8.61
N HIS A 5 -6.74 18.23 -7.68
CA HIS A 5 -5.37 18.68 -7.78
C HIS A 5 -4.52 17.42 -7.71
N PRO A 6 -3.71 17.11 -8.74
CA PRO A 6 -2.84 15.96 -8.75
C PRO A 6 -1.66 16.25 -7.81
N ILE A 7 -1.94 16.33 -6.51
CA ILE A 7 -0.97 16.05 -5.46
C ILE A 7 -1.04 14.53 -5.27
N THR A 8 -0.74 13.82 -6.35
CA THR A 8 -0.87 12.37 -6.45
C THR A 8 0.38 11.75 -5.85
N ALA A 9 0.31 11.50 -4.53
CA ALA A 9 1.35 10.76 -3.79
C ALA A 9 1.67 9.38 -4.42
N LEU A 10 0.79 8.86 -5.29
CA LEU A 10 0.96 7.63 -6.05
C LEU A 10 0.89 7.85 -7.58
N SER A 11 1.47 8.94 -8.08
CA SER A 11 1.67 9.14 -9.52
C SER A 11 3.14 9.20 -9.90
N ARG A 12 3.45 8.86 -11.15
CA ARG A 12 4.79 9.01 -11.74
C ARG A 12 5.22 10.46 -11.95
N LEU A 13 4.36 11.45 -11.66
CA LEU A 13 4.71 12.88 -11.75
C LEU A 13 5.76 13.31 -10.70
N LYS A 14 5.78 12.64 -9.55
CA LYS A 14 6.77 12.84 -8.48
C LYS A 14 7.35 11.49 -8.09
N MET A 15 8.29 10.98 -8.90
CA MET A 15 8.86 9.65 -8.74
C MET A 15 9.46 9.37 -7.35
N GLU A 16 10.04 10.39 -6.70
CA GLU A 16 10.57 10.24 -5.34
C GLU A 16 9.45 9.96 -4.32
N GLU A 17 8.38 10.75 -4.36
CA GLU A 17 7.22 10.57 -3.46
C GLU A 17 6.46 9.28 -3.76
N TYR A 18 6.34 8.94 -5.03
CA TYR A 18 5.82 7.64 -5.47
C TYR A 18 6.63 6.48 -4.86
N GLN A 19 7.95 6.50 -5.03
CA GLN A 19 8.81 5.42 -4.54
C GLN A 19 8.76 5.33 -3.02
N LYS A 20 8.76 6.46 -2.31
CA LYS A 20 8.57 6.49 -0.85
C LYS A 20 7.27 5.82 -0.44
N ALA A 21 6.15 6.18 -1.09
CA ALA A 21 4.85 5.63 -0.76
C ALA A 21 4.75 4.12 -1.06
N ILE A 22 5.23 3.66 -2.22
CA ILE A 22 5.24 2.24 -2.59
C ILE A 22 6.10 1.42 -1.64
N THR A 23 7.30 1.91 -1.32
CA THR A 23 8.21 1.25 -0.36
C THR A 23 7.55 1.11 1.01
N VAL A 24 6.85 2.15 1.50
CA VAL A 24 6.13 2.09 2.78
C VAL A 24 5.03 1.01 2.74
N LEU A 25 4.22 0.96 1.68
CA LEU A 25 3.15 -0.03 1.54
C LEU A 25 3.71 -1.46 1.47
N GLN A 26 4.79 -1.68 0.72
CA GLN A 26 5.47 -2.98 0.66
C GLN A 26 6.05 -3.38 2.03
N ASN A 27 6.65 -2.45 2.75
CA ASN A 27 7.18 -2.68 4.09
C ASN A 27 6.07 -3.02 5.09
N ILE A 28 4.88 -2.44 4.98
CA ILE A 28 3.71 -2.80 5.80
C ILE A 28 3.34 -4.26 5.56
N VAL A 29 3.25 -4.71 4.31
CA VAL A 29 2.96 -6.12 3.99
C VAL A 29 4.03 -7.03 4.61
N HIS A 30 5.30 -6.71 4.42
CA HIS A 30 6.41 -7.50 4.97
C HIS A 30 6.39 -7.55 6.50
N LEU A 31 6.15 -6.40 7.14
CA LEU A 31 6.02 -6.29 8.58
C LEU A 31 4.89 -7.20 9.08
N PHE A 32 3.68 -7.07 8.53
CA PHE A 32 2.52 -7.84 9.00
C PHE A 32 2.62 -9.35 8.74
N HIS A 33 3.46 -9.78 7.80
CA HIS A 33 3.85 -11.19 7.67
C HIS A 33 4.76 -11.68 8.80
N GLY A 34 5.66 -10.83 9.30
CA GLY A 34 6.66 -11.19 10.32
C GLY A 34 6.26 -10.87 11.76
N ILE A 35 5.31 -9.96 11.99
CA ILE A 35 4.93 -9.58 13.36
C ILE A 35 4.23 -10.73 14.07
N LYS A 36 4.59 -10.89 15.35
CA LYS A 36 3.92 -11.77 16.29
C LYS A 36 2.97 -10.93 17.14
N ILE A 37 1.69 -11.32 17.20
CA ILE A 37 0.67 -10.56 17.94
C ILE A 37 0.16 -11.38 19.13
N GLY A 38 0.17 -10.75 20.31
CA GLY A 38 -0.22 -11.39 21.58
C GLY A 38 0.91 -12.22 22.18
N GLN A 39 0.68 -12.74 23.39
CA GLN A 39 1.72 -13.47 24.14
C GLN A 39 2.17 -14.76 23.46
N GLU A 40 1.26 -15.46 22.79
CA GLU A 40 1.56 -16.68 22.02
C GLU A 40 2.14 -16.39 20.64
N GLY A 41 2.10 -15.13 20.19
CA GLY A 41 2.65 -14.71 18.89
C GLY A 41 2.00 -15.35 17.67
N GLY A 42 0.79 -15.90 17.82
CA GLY A 42 0.04 -16.54 16.74
C GLY A 42 -0.50 -15.56 15.71
N TRP A 43 -0.84 -16.09 14.54
CA TRP A 43 -1.46 -15.32 13.46
C TRP A 43 -2.84 -14.80 13.87
N LYS A 44 -3.11 -13.52 13.62
CA LYS A 44 -4.40 -12.89 13.92
C LYS A 44 -5.06 -12.38 12.64
N PRO A 45 -6.42 -12.38 12.56
CA PRO A 45 -7.15 -11.95 11.37
C PRO A 45 -6.77 -10.54 10.87
N VAL A 46 -6.38 -9.64 11.79
CA VAL A 46 -5.90 -8.30 11.44
C VAL A 46 -4.68 -8.32 10.52
N GLN A 47 -3.79 -9.32 10.65
CA GLN A 47 -2.62 -9.46 9.78
C GLN A 47 -3.05 -9.75 8.35
N THR A 48 -3.94 -10.73 8.17
CA THR A 48 -4.54 -11.01 6.86
C THR A 48 -5.25 -9.78 6.30
N GLY A 49 -6.05 -9.09 7.12
CA GLY A 49 -6.80 -7.91 6.68
C GLY A 49 -5.90 -6.78 6.18
N VAL A 50 -4.84 -6.45 6.92
CA VAL A 50 -3.87 -5.43 6.50
C VAL A 50 -3.14 -5.85 5.23
N ILE A 51 -2.64 -7.09 5.17
CA ILE A 51 -1.93 -7.60 3.98
C ILE A 51 -2.83 -7.53 2.74
N MET A 52 -4.07 -8.01 2.84
CA MET A 52 -5.02 -7.99 1.72
C MET A 52 -5.35 -6.57 1.27
N ALA A 53 -5.65 -5.67 2.20
CA ALA A 53 -6.00 -4.29 1.88
C ALA A 53 -4.83 -3.57 1.19
N THR A 54 -3.63 -3.67 1.75
CA THR A 54 -2.44 -3.02 1.20
C THR A 54 -2.05 -3.59 -0.17
N THR A 55 -2.13 -4.91 -0.34
CA THR A 55 -1.87 -5.55 -1.65
C THR A 55 -2.89 -5.12 -2.70
N SER A 56 -4.16 -4.98 -2.31
CA SER A 56 -5.22 -4.50 -3.22
C SER A 56 -4.98 -3.05 -3.65
N ILE A 57 -4.56 -2.18 -2.72
CA ILE A 57 -4.21 -0.78 -3.03
C ILE A 57 -3.07 -0.72 -4.05
N LEU A 58 -2.01 -1.52 -3.86
CA LEU A 58 -0.88 -1.59 -4.80
C LEU A 58 -1.33 -2.05 -6.19
N ALA A 59 -2.18 -3.08 -6.27
CA ALA A 59 -2.69 -3.60 -7.53
C ALA A 59 -3.56 -2.56 -8.27
N ILE A 60 -4.50 -1.92 -7.56
CA ILE A 60 -5.36 -0.87 -8.13
C ILE A 60 -4.52 0.31 -8.61
N GLN A 61 -3.52 0.73 -7.83
CA GLN A 61 -2.64 1.83 -8.21
C GLN A 61 -1.86 1.51 -9.49
N GLU A 62 -1.32 0.30 -9.64
CA GLU A 62 -0.60 -0.08 -10.85
C GLU A 62 -1.55 -0.12 -12.07
N GLU A 63 -2.74 -0.68 -11.90
CA GLU A 63 -3.77 -0.69 -12.94
C GLU A 63 -4.15 0.73 -13.40
N MET A 64 -4.37 1.65 -12.45
CA MET A 64 -4.71 3.05 -12.75
C MET A 64 -3.57 3.80 -13.45
N LEU A 65 -2.31 3.46 -13.17
CA LEU A 65 -1.16 4.02 -13.90
C LEU A 65 -1.02 3.46 -15.32
N ILE A 66 -1.38 2.19 -15.53
CA ILE A 66 -1.37 1.57 -16.86
C ILE A 66 -2.51 2.13 -17.72
N GLN A 67 -3.70 2.32 -17.15
CA GLN A 67 -4.88 2.82 -17.85
C GLN A 67 -4.89 4.34 -18.06
N GLY A 68 -4.10 5.09 -17.29
CA GLY A 68 -3.93 6.53 -17.44
C GLY A 68 -2.88 6.88 -18.50
N HIS A 69 -3.32 7.08 -19.75
CA HIS A 69 -2.57 7.75 -20.82
C HIS A 69 -2.18 9.19 -20.45
#